data_AF-A0A1M6BWM6-F1
#
_entry.id   AF-A0A1M6BWM6-F1
#
_cell.length_a   1.000
_cell.length_b   1.000
_cell.length_c   1.000
_cell.angle_alpha   90.00
_cell.angle_beta   90.00
_cell.angle_gamma   90.00
#
_symmetry.space_group_name_H-M   'P 1'
#
loop_
_entity.id
_entity.type
_entity.pdbx_description
1 polymer ?
#
loop_
_entity_poly.entity_id
_entity_poly.type
_entity_poly.pdbx_seq_one_letter_code
_entity_poly.pdbx_strand_id
1 'polypeptide(L)'
;MKKIVSQFFLLLCLNLFAQVGIGTTNPLSTLDVNGSLSLNIITTSSSLTLNDSHHTVILSGNPTITLPLASACLGRIYCIKNPTSNVTTVSNFTNLNGIVTSTIKSRTTIQLQSDGTNWQQIGENKVAYEKIVIWAEEAGSISNNNSQWSYGNGDAGFIGIPLPEAWEAYAVSFHADNTLNATDTLIMGVGDISANNTFTELFRFTASGANDNMSYTEVLATPIAIPSGTTLGFRSITEVGNINSARVAVWLRRIPQ
;
A
#
# COMPACT_ATOMS: atom_id res chain seq x y z
N MET A 1 -45.28 -49.68 -30.36
CA MET A 1 -44.94 -48.41 -31.06
C MET A 1 -44.94 -47.17 -30.16
N LYS A 2 -45.67 -47.09 -29.04
CA LYS A 2 -45.73 -45.85 -28.21
C LYS A 2 -44.47 -45.54 -27.36
N LYS A 3 -43.67 -46.53 -26.97
CA LYS A 3 -42.42 -46.31 -26.21
C LYS A 3 -41.22 -45.92 -27.09
N ILE A 4 -41.21 -46.34 -28.34
CA ILE A 4 -40.14 -46.05 -29.31
C ILE A 4 -40.18 -44.58 -29.75
N VAL A 5 -41.38 -43.96 -29.82
CA VAL A 5 -41.52 -42.53 -30.17
C VAL A 5 -40.95 -41.61 -29.08
N SER A 6 -41.01 -42.01 -27.80
CA SER A 6 -40.45 -41.22 -26.68
C SER A 6 -38.93 -41.29 -26.60
N GLN A 7 -38.33 -42.46 -26.88
CA GLN A 7 -36.87 -42.62 -26.95
C GLN A 7 -36.28 -42.02 -28.24
N PHE A 8 -37.03 -42.01 -29.34
CA PHE A 8 -36.61 -41.37 -30.60
C PHE A 8 -36.69 -39.84 -30.55
N PHE A 9 -37.63 -39.27 -29.77
CA PHE A 9 -37.71 -37.82 -29.54
C PHE A 9 -36.57 -37.30 -28.63
N LEU A 10 -36.06 -38.12 -27.72
CA LEU A 10 -34.93 -37.78 -26.86
C LEU A 10 -33.58 -37.85 -27.62
N LEU A 11 -33.49 -38.65 -28.70
CA LEU A 11 -32.30 -38.78 -29.54
C LEU A 11 -32.15 -37.67 -30.60
N LEU A 12 -33.18 -36.81 -30.77
CA LEU A 12 -33.19 -35.69 -31.73
C LEU A 12 -32.74 -34.35 -31.13
N CYS A 13 -32.35 -34.32 -29.86
CA CYS A 13 -31.75 -33.15 -29.20
C CYS A 13 -30.26 -33.01 -29.58
N LEU A 14 -30.01 -32.84 -30.88
CA LEU A 14 -28.70 -32.54 -31.46
C LEU A 14 -28.20 -31.18 -30.94
N ASN A 15 -27.07 -31.18 -30.23
CA ASN A 15 -26.28 -30.01 -29.83
C ASN A 15 -27.09 -28.77 -29.39
N LEU A 16 -28.01 -28.94 -28.44
CA LEU A 16 -28.53 -27.78 -27.72
C LEU A 16 -27.46 -27.33 -26.73
N PHE A 17 -26.83 -26.18 -26.98
CA PHE A 17 -26.17 -25.44 -25.91
C PHE A 17 -27.23 -25.14 -24.85
N ALA A 18 -27.32 -25.99 -23.84
CA ALA A 18 -28.28 -25.81 -22.76
C ALA A 18 -27.69 -24.77 -21.80
N GLN A 19 -28.32 -23.61 -21.73
CA GLN A 19 -28.10 -22.67 -20.65
C GLN A 19 -28.62 -23.29 -19.35
N VAL A 20 -27.83 -23.21 -18.29
CA VAL A 20 -28.20 -23.67 -16.96
C VAL A 20 -28.74 -22.47 -16.18
N GLY A 21 -30.06 -22.41 -16.03
CA GLY A 21 -30.73 -21.45 -15.16
C GLY A 21 -30.98 -22.02 -13.76
N ILE A 22 -30.57 -21.31 -12.72
CA ILE A 22 -30.90 -21.59 -11.32
C ILE A 22 -31.80 -20.45 -10.83
N GLY A 23 -33.04 -20.76 -10.45
CA GLY A 23 -34.02 -19.75 -10.02
C GLY A 23 -34.60 -18.90 -11.16
N THR A 24 -34.39 -19.29 -12.42
CA THR A 24 -34.95 -18.65 -13.62
C THR A 24 -35.27 -19.70 -14.69
N THR A 25 -36.33 -19.48 -15.46
CA THR A 25 -36.68 -20.29 -16.64
C THR A 25 -36.23 -19.67 -17.95
N ASN A 26 -35.70 -18.44 -17.91
CA ASN A 26 -35.29 -17.68 -19.08
C ASN A 26 -33.85 -17.17 -18.91
N PRO A 27 -32.86 -18.08 -18.83
CA PRO A 27 -31.47 -17.72 -18.55
C PRO A 27 -30.89 -16.78 -19.62
N LEU A 28 -30.17 -15.75 -19.20
CA LEU A 28 -29.51 -14.76 -20.06
C LEU A 28 -28.01 -15.05 -20.27
N SER A 29 -27.50 -16.12 -19.67
CA SER A 29 -26.10 -16.55 -19.74
C SER A 29 -26.02 -18.08 -19.73
N THR A 30 -24.87 -18.65 -20.11
CA THR A 30 -24.66 -20.12 -20.10
C THR A 30 -24.88 -20.71 -18.71
N LEU A 31 -24.49 -19.99 -17.67
CA LEU A 31 -24.90 -20.22 -16.29
C LEU A 31 -25.56 -18.92 -15.81
N ASP A 32 -26.84 -18.98 -15.46
CA ASP A 32 -27.60 -17.86 -14.91
C ASP A 32 -28.13 -18.24 -13.53
N VAL A 33 -27.74 -17.49 -12.50
CA VAL A 33 -28.15 -17.71 -11.11
C VAL A 33 -28.97 -16.49 -10.68
N ASN A 34 -30.28 -16.63 -10.70
CA ASN A 34 -31.21 -15.64 -10.16
C ASN A 34 -31.37 -15.86 -8.64
N GLY A 35 -30.28 -15.65 -7.91
CA GLY A 35 -30.17 -15.88 -6.47
C GLY A 35 -28.74 -15.71 -5.95
N SER A 36 -28.49 -16.15 -4.71
CA SER A 36 -27.16 -16.06 -4.09
C SER A 36 -26.22 -17.16 -4.60
N LEU A 37 -24.94 -16.81 -4.81
CA LEU A 37 -23.86 -17.74 -5.13
C LEU A 37 -22.88 -17.82 -3.95
N SER A 38 -22.64 -19.02 -3.43
CA SER A 38 -21.59 -19.28 -2.44
C SER A 38 -20.40 -19.94 -3.11
N LEU A 39 -19.19 -19.49 -2.78
CA LEU A 39 -17.94 -19.98 -3.34
C LEU A 39 -16.99 -20.36 -2.20
N ASN A 40 -16.04 -21.27 -2.47
CA ASN A 40 -15.08 -21.71 -1.47
C ASN A 40 -14.23 -20.53 -0.95
N ILE A 41 -14.05 -20.49 0.38
CA ILE A 41 -13.17 -19.53 1.04
C ILE A 41 -12.39 -20.23 2.15
N ILE A 42 -11.07 -20.02 2.18
CA ILE A 42 -10.19 -20.55 3.22
C ILE A 42 -9.22 -19.48 3.73
N THR A 43 -8.62 -19.70 4.89
CA THR A 43 -7.50 -18.92 5.41
C THR A 43 -6.28 -19.82 5.54
N THR A 44 -5.09 -19.35 5.14
CA THR A 44 -3.84 -20.11 5.29
C THR A 44 -2.69 -19.25 5.81
N SER A 45 -1.89 -19.82 6.71
CA SER A 45 -0.60 -19.29 7.15
C SER A 45 0.58 -20.04 6.52
N SER A 46 0.34 -21.21 5.93
CA SER A 46 1.35 -22.07 5.29
C SER A 46 1.28 -22.00 3.77
N SER A 47 2.41 -22.31 3.11
CA SER A 47 2.50 -22.37 1.65
C SER A 47 1.47 -23.34 1.09
N LEU A 48 0.81 -22.94 0.00
CA LEU A 48 -0.36 -23.64 -0.54
C LEU A 48 -0.33 -23.65 -2.06
N THR A 49 -0.56 -24.81 -2.66
CA THR A 49 -0.84 -24.95 -4.08
C THR A 49 -2.34 -24.91 -4.32
N LEU A 50 -2.80 -23.94 -5.12
CA LEU A 50 -4.21 -23.81 -5.46
C LEU A 50 -4.63 -24.87 -6.47
N ASN A 51 -5.86 -25.31 -6.36
CA ASN A 51 -6.49 -26.30 -7.25
C ASN A 51 -7.97 -25.95 -7.47
N ASP A 52 -8.76 -26.89 -8.00
CA ASP A 52 -10.17 -26.70 -8.32
C ASP A 52 -11.11 -26.61 -7.10
N SER A 53 -10.66 -26.96 -5.89
CA SER A 53 -11.46 -26.79 -4.67
C SER A 53 -11.36 -25.40 -4.05
N HIS A 54 -10.47 -24.54 -4.56
CA HIS A 54 -10.22 -23.20 -4.04
C HIS A 54 -10.89 -22.13 -4.90
N HIS A 55 -11.38 -21.07 -4.27
CA HIS A 55 -11.78 -19.84 -4.98
C HIS A 55 -11.22 -18.61 -4.29
N THR A 56 -11.50 -18.43 -3.00
CA THR A 56 -10.94 -17.33 -2.20
C THR A 56 -9.96 -17.84 -1.15
N VAL A 57 -8.77 -17.23 -1.09
CA VAL A 57 -7.73 -17.55 -0.10
C VAL A 57 -7.34 -16.28 0.64
N ILE A 58 -7.52 -16.30 1.96
CA ILE A 58 -7.07 -15.23 2.87
C ILE A 58 -5.73 -15.65 3.48
N LEU A 59 -4.74 -14.78 3.41
CA LEU A 59 -3.45 -15.03 4.03
C LEU A 59 -3.45 -14.58 5.49
N SER A 60 -2.86 -15.38 6.38
CA SER A 60 -2.64 -15.01 7.80
C SER A 60 -1.16 -15.06 8.22
N GLY A 61 -0.26 -15.33 7.28
CA GLY A 61 1.20 -15.34 7.46
C GLY A 61 1.92 -14.84 6.20
N ASN A 62 3.14 -15.32 5.97
CA ASN A 62 3.89 -15.07 4.73
C ASN A 62 4.09 -16.36 3.91
N PRO A 63 3.03 -17.06 3.50
CA PRO A 63 3.15 -18.29 2.73
C PRO A 63 3.61 -18.01 1.30
N THR A 64 4.12 -19.03 0.61
CA THR A 64 4.23 -19.00 -0.86
C THR A 64 2.98 -19.62 -1.47
N ILE A 65 2.32 -18.91 -2.39
CA ILE A 65 1.15 -19.40 -3.10
C ILE A 65 1.54 -19.92 -4.48
N THR A 66 1.24 -21.19 -4.75
CA THR A 66 1.53 -21.80 -6.06
C THR A 66 0.24 -21.90 -6.87
N LEU A 67 0.22 -21.29 -8.05
CA LEU A 67 -0.88 -21.43 -9.00
C LEU A 67 -0.66 -22.70 -9.85
N PRO A 68 -1.73 -23.41 -10.24
CA PRO A 68 -1.60 -24.51 -11.19
C PRO A 68 -1.23 -23.97 -12.58
N LEU A 69 -0.79 -24.85 -13.49
CA LEU A 69 -0.51 -24.50 -14.88
C LEU A 69 -1.75 -23.86 -15.52
N ALA A 70 -1.60 -22.63 -16.04
CA ALA A 70 -2.71 -21.89 -16.63
C ALA A 70 -3.38 -22.68 -17.78
N SER A 71 -2.59 -23.38 -18.59
CA SER A 71 -3.06 -24.25 -19.68
C SER A 71 -3.95 -25.41 -19.24
N ALA A 72 -3.88 -25.84 -17.98
CA ALA A 72 -4.73 -26.89 -17.44
C ALA A 72 -6.04 -26.36 -16.84
N CYS A 73 -6.26 -25.04 -16.82
CA CYS A 73 -7.37 -24.43 -16.10
C CYS A 73 -7.89 -23.12 -16.71
N LEU A 74 -8.00 -23.06 -18.05
CA LEU A 74 -8.59 -21.93 -18.78
C LEU A 74 -9.88 -21.42 -18.10
N GLY A 75 -9.94 -20.10 -17.85
CA GLY A 75 -11.11 -19.43 -17.28
C GLY A 75 -11.22 -19.52 -15.75
N ARG A 76 -10.39 -20.34 -15.06
CA ARG A 76 -10.42 -20.45 -13.59
C ARG A 76 -10.06 -19.12 -12.94
N ILE A 77 -10.80 -18.76 -11.89
CA ILE A 77 -10.62 -17.52 -11.13
C ILE A 77 -10.19 -17.86 -9.70
N TYR A 78 -9.20 -17.11 -9.19
CA TYR A 78 -8.85 -17.07 -7.79
C TYR A 78 -8.90 -15.64 -7.26
N CYS A 79 -9.40 -15.49 -6.03
CA CYS A 79 -9.31 -14.26 -5.24
C CYS A 79 -8.32 -14.50 -4.10
N ILE A 80 -7.24 -13.73 -4.03
CA ILE A 80 -6.21 -13.87 -3.00
C ILE A 80 -6.14 -12.57 -2.21
N LYS A 81 -6.49 -12.62 -0.93
CA LYS A 81 -6.45 -11.49 -0.01
C LYS A 81 -5.22 -11.60 0.88
N ASN A 82 -4.34 -10.61 0.81
CA ASN A 82 -3.19 -10.45 1.71
C ASN A 82 -3.47 -9.30 2.70
N PRO A 83 -4.09 -9.56 3.86
CA PRO A 83 -4.31 -8.55 4.89
C PRO A 83 -3.06 -8.27 5.74
N THR A 84 -1.95 -9.00 5.52
CA THR A 84 -0.75 -8.89 6.36
C THR A 84 0.06 -7.65 6.01
N SER A 85 1.06 -7.32 6.84
CA SER A 85 2.04 -6.27 6.58
C SER A 85 3.15 -6.68 5.61
N ASN A 86 3.24 -7.97 5.25
CA ASN A 86 4.34 -8.50 4.45
C ASN A 86 3.92 -8.67 2.97
N VAL A 87 4.90 -8.53 2.08
CA VAL A 87 4.75 -8.93 0.68
C VAL A 87 4.86 -10.45 0.59
N THR A 88 3.93 -11.10 -0.10
CA THR A 88 3.86 -12.56 -0.25
C THR A 88 4.28 -12.98 -1.66
N THR A 89 5.04 -14.07 -1.77
CA THR A 89 5.40 -14.69 -3.05
C THR A 89 4.25 -15.52 -3.62
N VAL A 90 4.05 -15.43 -4.94
CA VAL A 90 3.09 -16.24 -5.71
C VAL A 90 3.72 -16.68 -7.03
N SER A 91 3.21 -17.75 -7.66
CA SER A 91 3.55 -18.07 -9.05
C SER A 91 3.36 -16.87 -9.99
N ASN A 92 4.12 -16.85 -11.09
CA ASN A 92 4.08 -15.76 -12.05
C ASN A 92 2.65 -15.50 -12.57
N PHE A 93 2.27 -14.23 -12.59
CA PHE A 93 1.08 -13.73 -13.26
C PHE A 93 1.39 -12.39 -13.95
N THR A 94 0.58 -12.03 -14.93
CA THR A 94 0.66 -10.76 -15.64
C THR A 94 -0.21 -9.74 -14.91
N ASN A 95 0.37 -8.64 -14.45
CA ASN A 95 -0.35 -7.61 -13.70
C ASN A 95 -1.20 -6.71 -14.62
N LEU A 96 -1.94 -5.76 -14.01
CA LEU A 96 -2.80 -4.81 -14.73
C LEU A 96 -2.06 -3.92 -15.76
N ASN A 97 -0.73 -3.81 -15.69
CA ASN A 97 0.09 -3.07 -16.64
C ASN A 97 0.69 -3.97 -17.74
N GLY A 98 0.33 -5.26 -17.77
CA GLY A 98 0.90 -6.22 -18.73
C GLY A 98 2.29 -6.75 -18.36
N ILE A 99 2.76 -6.53 -17.12
CA ILE A 99 4.10 -6.93 -16.67
C ILE A 99 4.01 -8.21 -15.83
N VAL A 100 4.89 -9.17 -16.11
CA VAL A 100 5.01 -10.41 -15.32
C VAL A 100 5.57 -10.09 -13.93
N THR A 101 4.88 -10.56 -12.89
CA THR A 101 5.26 -10.43 -11.48
C THR A 101 4.96 -11.71 -10.71
N SER A 102 5.55 -11.86 -9.54
CA SER A 102 5.45 -13.03 -8.65
C SER A 102 5.17 -12.64 -7.20
N THR A 103 4.59 -11.45 -6.97
CA THR A 103 4.37 -10.93 -5.63
C THR A 103 2.95 -10.39 -5.43
N ILE A 104 2.43 -10.57 -4.22
CA ILE A 104 1.18 -10.00 -3.73
C ILE A 104 1.55 -8.99 -2.65
N LYS A 105 1.27 -7.71 -2.88
CA LYS A 105 1.59 -6.64 -1.94
C LYS A 105 0.83 -6.81 -0.63
N SER A 106 1.42 -6.30 0.46
CA SER A 106 0.75 -6.23 1.76
C SER A 106 -0.52 -5.38 1.67
N ARG A 107 -1.52 -5.71 2.49
CA ARG A 107 -2.81 -4.99 2.55
C ARG A 107 -3.51 -4.86 1.19
N THR A 108 -3.45 -5.88 0.35
CA THR A 108 -4.14 -5.90 -0.95
C THR A 108 -4.98 -7.15 -1.14
N THR A 109 -5.90 -7.08 -2.10
CA THR A 109 -6.57 -8.26 -2.67
C THR A 109 -6.36 -8.23 -4.18
N ILE A 110 -5.96 -9.37 -4.74
CA ILE A 110 -5.87 -9.57 -6.19
C ILE A 110 -6.89 -10.61 -6.65
N GLN A 111 -7.41 -10.42 -7.87
CA GLN A 111 -8.16 -11.44 -8.58
C GLN A 111 -7.35 -11.85 -9.81
N LEU A 112 -7.14 -13.16 -9.95
CA LEU A 112 -6.41 -13.75 -11.06
C LEU A 112 -7.35 -14.65 -11.86
N GLN A 113 -7.30 -14.56 -13.18
CA GLN A 113 -8.00 -15.46 -14.08
C GLN A 113 -7.02 -16.08 -15.08
N SER A 114 -7.13 -17.39 -15.29
CA SER A 114 -6.34 -18.07 -16.32
C SER A 114 -6.88 -17.75 -17.71
N ASP A 115 -6.01 -17.31 -18.62
CA ASP A 115 -6.32 -17.15 -20.05
C ASP A 115 -5.99 -18.42 -20.87
N GLY A 116 -5.60 -19.51 -20.21
CA GLY A 116 -5.15 -20.76 -20.84
C GLY A 116 -3.67 -20.79 -21.22
N THR A 117 -2.94 -19.69 -21.04
CA THR A 117 -1.48 -19.59 -21.25
C THR A 117 -0.78 -19.01 -20.02
N ASN A 118 -1.33 -17.93 -19.48
CA ASN A 118 -0.84 -17.18 -18.32
C ASN A 118 -1.98 -16.95 -17.31
N TRP A 119 -1.59 -16.66 -16.07
CA TRP A 119 -2.49 -16.06 -15.11
C TRP A 119 -2.52 -14.55 -15.33
N GLN A 120 -3.71 -13.99 -15.52
CA GLN A 120 -3.96 -12.57 -15.74
C GLN A 120 -4.56 -11.95 -14.48
N GLN A 121 -4.01 -10.84 -14.01
CA GLN A 121 -4.67 -10.05 -12.98
C GLN A 121 -5.83 -9.28 -13.59
N ILE A 122 -7.04 -9.53 -13.10
CA ILE A 122 -8.28 -8.92 -13.58
C ILE A 122 -8.90 -7.93 -12.58
N GLY A 123 -8.34 -7.86 -11.38
CA GLY A 123 -8.74 -6.90 -10.35
C GLY A 123 -7.66 -6.69 -9.29
N GLU A 124 -7.55 -5.46 -8.80
CA GLU A 124 -6.73 -5.10 -7.63
C GLU A 124 -7.48 -4.10 -6.75
N ASN A 125 -7.61 -4.40 -5.47
CA ASN A 125 -7.95 -3.37 -4.48
C ASN A 125 -6.63 -2.85 -3.90
N LYS A 126 -6.13 -1.75 -4.46
CA LYS A 126 -5.02 -0.99 -3.88
C LYS A 126 -5.56 -0.12 -2.77
N VAL A 127 -4.87 -0.10 -1.64
CA VAL A 127 -5.00 1.00 -0.70
C VAL A 127 -4.34 2.21 -1.35
N ALA A 128 -5.15 3.12 -1.88
CA ALA A 128 -4.66 4.41 -2.33
C ALA A 128 -4.28 5.21 -1.09
N TYR A 129 -3.04 5.70 -1.09
CA TYR A 129 -2.59 6.66 -0.09
C TYR A 129 -2.77 8.06 -0.63
N GLU A 130 -3.42 8.93 0.14
CA GLU A 130 -3.25 10.37 0.00
C GLU A 130 -1.85 10.72 0.52
N LYS A 131 -1.13 11.60 -0.19
CA LYS A 131 0.22 12.02 0.17
C LYS A 131 0.30 13.54 0.22
N ILE A 132 0.97 14.05 1.24
CA ILE A 132 1.32 15.46 1.35
C ILE A 132 2.79 15.58 1.77
N VAL A 133 3.37 16.74 1.47
CA VAL A 133 4.70 17.11 1.96
C VAL A 133 4.53 18.33 2.83
N ILE A 134 5.12 18.28 4.01
CA ILE A 134 5.25 19.43 4.88
C ILE A 134 6.73 19.76 4.91
N TRP A 135 7.07 20.99 4.52
CA TRP A 135 8.42 21.51 4.61
C TRP A 135 8.48 22.71 5.55
N ALA A 136 9.68 22.95 6.05
CA ALA A 136 10.02 23.95 7.03
C ALA A 136 11.37 24.56 6.63
N GLU A 137 11.48 25.89 6.62
CA GLU A 137 12.70 26.65 6.29
C GLU A 137 13.24 27.38 7.52
N GLU A 138 14.57 27.36 7.69
CA GLU A 138 15.28 28.11 8.72
C GLU A 138 15.98 29.34 8.09
N ALA A 139 15.74 30.53 8.62
CA ALA A 139 16.34 31.78 8.13
C ALA A 139 17.44 32.36 9.05
N GLY A 140 17.60 31.83 10.27
CA GLY A 140 18.66 32.21 11.21
C GLY A 140 19.77 31.15 11.28
N SER A 141 20.96 31.54 11.78
CA SER A 141 22.01 30.56 12.12
C SER A 141 21.43 29.50 13.06
N ILE A 142 21.52 28.25 12.63
CA ILE A 142 21.16 27.10 13.45
C ILE A 142 22.16 27.08 14.62
N SER A 143 21.65 26.88 15.83
CA SER A 143 22.51 26.82 17.02
C SER A 143 22.04 25.66 17.88
N ASN A 144 23.01 24.91 18.41
CA ASN A 144 22.72 23.68 19.14
C ASN A 144 21.72 23.93 20.28
N ASN A 145 20.65 23.13 20.29
CA ASN A 145 19.57 23.17 21.29
C ASN A 145 18.73 24.46 21.32
N ASN A 146 18.77 25.29 20.28
CA ASN A 146 17.86 26.43 20.18
C ASN A 146 16.50 25.99 19.59
N SER A 147 15.40 26.48 20.18
CA SER A 147 14.04 26.18 19.71
C SER A 147 13.65 27.14 18.59
N GLN A 148 14.23 26.93 17.41
CA GLN A 148 13.87 27.63 16.17
C GLN A 148 12.96 26.69 15.40
N TRP A 149 11.68 27.06 15.30
CA TRP A 149 10.65 26.23 14.68
C TRP A 149 10.34 26.82 13.31
N SER A 150 10.68 26.07 12.26
CA SER A 150 10.74 26.56 10.89
C SER A 150 9.38 26.67 10.21
N TYR A 151 8.63 27.71 10.55
CA TYR A 151 7.59 28.25 9.68
C TYR A 151 7.63 29.78 9.65
N GLY A 152 8.78 30.35 9.29
CA GLY A 152 8.92 31.79 9.11
C GLY A 152 10.27 32.32 9.52
N ASN A 153 10.69 33.40 8.86
CA ASN A 153 11.98 34.04 9.10
C ASN A 153 11.99 34.78 10.45
N GLY A 154 12.75 34.25 11.41
CA GLY A 154 13.01 34.92 12.69
C GLY A 154 11.94 34.67 13.76
N ASP A 155 11.06 33.69 13.56
CA ASP A 155 10.03 33.37 14.53
C ASP A 155 10.59 32.62 15.75
N ALA A 156 10.04 32.93 16.93
CA ALA A 156 10.43 32.32 18.20
C ALA A 156 9.22 31.64 18.86
N GLY A 157 9.44 30.47 19.48
CA GLY A 157 8.39 29.67 20.13
C GLY A 157 8.04 28.39 19.36
N PHE A 158 7.02 27.66 19.84
CA PHE A 158 6.60 26.37 19.26
C PHE A 158 5.67 26.62 18.08
N ILE A 159 6.19 26.48 16.86
CA ILE A 159 5.43 26.72 15.63
C ILE A 159 5.42 25.44 14.79
N GLY A 160 4.23 24.90 14.55
CA GLY A 160 4.08 23.70 13.73
C GLY A 160 2.80 23.71 12.93
N ILE A 161 2.62 22.68 12.11
CA ILE A 161 1.40 22.49 11.34
C ILE A 161 0.47 21.57 12.12
N PRO A 162 -0.72 22.05 12.52
CA PRO A 162 -1.73 21.20 13.13
C PRO A 162 -2.29 20.25 12.08
N LEU A 163 -2.26 18.95 12.38
CA LEU A 163 -2.82 17.90 11.54
C LEU A 163 -4.19 17.49 12.10
N PRO A 164 -5.31 17.78 11.41
CA PRO A 164 -6.65 17.47 11.94
C PRO A 164 -6.93 15.96 11.98
N GLU A 165 -6.21 15.18 11.18
CA GLU A 165 -6.41 13.75 10.99
C GLU A 165 -5.13 12.98 11.28
N ALA A 166 -5.22 11.67 11.44
CA ALA A 166 -4.05 10.83 11.67
C ALA A 166 -3.29 10.60 10.35
N TRP A 167 -1.96 10.68 10.42
CA TRP A 167 -1.05 10.48 9.29
C TRP A 167 0.05 9.47 9.66
N GLU A 168 0.77 8.97 8.65
CA GLU A 168 2.06 8.31 8.86
C GLU A 168 3.15 9.04 8.06
N ALA A 169 4.27 9.36 8.70
CA ALA A 169 5.48 9.82 8.03
C ALA A 169 6.18 8.62 7.39
N TYR A 170 6.47 8.70 6.09
CA TYR A 170 7.12 7.62 5.35
C TYR A 170 8.48 8.00 4.77
N ALA A 171 8.82 9.28 4.73
CA ALA A 171 10.14 9.74 4.34
C ALA A 171 10.45 11.11 4.96
N VAL A 172 11.73 11.42 5.04
CA VAL A 172 12.25 12.75 5.38
C VAL A 172 13.21 13.24 4.30
N SER A 173 13.40 14.54 4.22
CA SER A 173 14.43 15.15 3.38
C SER A 173 14.99 16.40 4.02
N PHE A 174 16.24 16.70 3.70
CA PHE A 174 16.91 17.92 4.13
C PHE A 174 17.74 18.47 2.98
N HIS A 175 17.82 19.79 2.88
CA HIS A 175 18.61 20.49 1.88
C HIS A 175 19.13 21.80 2.45
N ALA A 176 20.41 22.06 2.35
CA ALA A 176 21.01 23.32 2.81
C ALA A 176 22.28 23.64 2.06
N ASP A 177 22.63 24.91 1.98
CA ASP A 177 23.99 25.29 1.60
C ASP A 177 24.97 24.78 2.64
N ASN A 178 25.95 24.01 2.18
CA ASN A 178 26.92 23.30 3.00
C ASN A 178 28.31 23.58 2.44
N THR A 179 29.13 24.32 3.18
CA THR A 179 30.44 24.73 2.66
C THR A 179 31.59 23.81 3.09
N LEU A 180 31.39 22.89 4.05
CA LEU A 180 32.50 22.18 4.72
C LEU A 180 32.13 20.76 5.23
N ASN A 181 31.50 19.92 4.41
CA ASN A 181 31.05 18.56 4.80
C ASN A 181 30.28 18.55 6.11
N ALA A 182 29.42 19.55 6.29
CA ALA A 182 28.63 19.74 7.47
C ALA A 182 27.62 18.60 7.66
N THR A 183 27.17 18.43 8.90
CA THR A 183 26.09 17.52 9.25
C THR A 183 25.10 18.21 10.16
N ASP A 184 23.81 17.96 9.97
CA ASP A 184 22.76 18.43 10.88
C ASP A 184 21.96 17.24 11.40
N THR A 185 21.84 17.15 12.72
CA THR A 185 20.94 16.17 13.36
C THR A 185 19.65 16.84 13.74
N LEU A 186 18.56 16.41 13.12
CA LEU A 186 17.23 16.95 13.32
C LEU A 186 16.32 15.94 14.01
N ILE A 187 15.34 16.49 14.72
CA ILE A 187 14.20 15.75 15.24
C ILE A 187 12.93 16.27 14.56
N MET A 188 12.13 15.35 14.03
CA MET A 188 10.71 15.54 13.78
C MET A 188 9.95 15.16 15.04
N GLY A 189 9.01 16.00 15.48
CA GLY A 189 8.25 15.72 16.70
C GLY A 189 6.95 16.49 16.78
N VAL A 190 6.23 16.22 17.86
CA VAL A 190 4.96 16.88 18.19
C VAL A 190 5.20 17.90 19.27
N GLY A 191 4.80 19.14 19.02
CA GLY A 191 4.71 20.18 20.03
C GLY A 191 3.41 20.06 20.81
N ASP A 192 3.50 19.95 22.14
CA ASP A 192 2.35 20.20 23.01
C ASP A 192 2.31 21.68 23.37
N ILE A 193 1.48 22.44 22.65
CA ILE A 193 1.27 23.87 22.88
C ILE A 193 0.68 24.14 24.28
N SER A 194 0.03 23.15 24.90
CA SER A 194 -0.64 23.29 26.20
C SER A 194 0.24 22.96 27.41
N ALA A 195 1.38 22.29 27.23
CA ALA A 195 2.21 21.76 28.31
C ALA A 195 3.63 22.35 28.34
N ASN A 196 3.74 23.68 28.53
CA ASN A 196 5.01 24.37 28.77
C ASN A 196 6.12 24.00 27.78
N ASN A 197 5.85 24.09 26.47
CA ASN A 197 6.91 23.96 25.47
C ASN A 197 7.57 22.56 25.49
N THR A 198 6.79 21.51 25.78
CA THR A 198 7.30 20.13 25.72
C THR A 198 7.26 19.61 24.29
N PHE A 199 8.43 19.25 23.75
CA PHE A 199 8.55 18.62 22.44
C PHE A 199 8.73 17.11 22.60
N THR A 200 7.80 16.34 22.05
CA THR A 200 7.92 14.88 22.02
C THR A 200 8.57 14.47 20.70
N GLU A 201 9.77 13.90 20.80
CA GLU A 201 10.49 13.32 19.66
C GLU A 201 9.69 12.16 19.06
N LEU A 202 9.36 12.26 17.76
CA LEU A 202 8.79 11.15 17.00
C LEU A 202 9.85 10.40 16.21
N PHE A 203 10.79 11.14 15.62
CA PHE A 203 11.84 10.57 14.77
C PHE A 203 13.06 11.50 14.73
N ARG A 204 14.25 10.90 14.67
CA ARG A 204 15.53 11.60 14.58
C ARG A 204 16.33 11.08 13.39
N PHE A 205 16.91 11.99 12.63
CA PHE A 205 17.81 11.67 11.54
C PHE A 205 18.99 12.65 11.49
N THR A 206 20.09 12.22 10.88
CA THR A 206 21.27 13.06 10.66
C THR A 206 21.47 13.24 9.16
N ALA A 207 21.18 14.44 8.68
CA ALA A 207 21.46 14.83 7.31
C ALA A 207 22.97 15.07 7.15
N SER A 208 23.54 14.45 6.13
CA SER A 208 24.91 14.69 5.68
C SER A 208 24.97 14.61 4.16
N GLY A 209 25.94 15.27 3.56
CA GLY A 209 26.08 15.32 2.11
C GLY A 209 27.37 16.01 1.68
N ALA A 210 27.66 15.96 0.38
CA ALA A 210 28.80 16.66 -0.20
C ALA A 210 28.70 18.17 0.01
N ASN A 211 29.85 18.85 -0.12
CA ASN A 211 29.90 20.31 -0.22
C ASN A 211 28.98 20.81 -1.33
N ASP A 212 28.37 21.98 -1.11
CA ASP A 212 27.47 22.69 -2.01
C ASP A 212 26.11 21.98 -2.20
N ASN A 213 25.17 22.24 -1.26
CA ASN A 213 23.72 21.94 -1.29
C ASN A 213 23.16 20.76 -0.45
N MET A 214 23.99 19.96 0.25
CA MET A 214 23.58 18.92 1.22
C MET A 214 22.18 18.29 0.98
N SER A 215 21.99 17.69 -0.19
CA SER A 215 20.72 17.08 -0.57
C SER A 215 20.57 15.69 0.06
N TYR A 216 19.77 15.58 1.10
CA TYR A 216 19.53 14.36 1.85
C TYR A 216 18.08 13.91 1.73
N THR A 217 17.86 12.60 1.57
CA THR A 217 16.53 11.98 1.67
C THR A 217 16.64 10.58 2.27
N GLU A 218 15.64 10.21 3.07
CA GLU A 218 15.52 8.89 3.66
C GLU A 218 14.07 8.42 3.56
N VAL A 219 13.85 7.27 2.92
CA VAL A 219 12.56 6.55 3.01
C VAL A 219 12.62 5.66 4.24
N LEU A 220 11.68 5.86 5.16
CA LEU A 220 11.68 5.16 6.45
C LEU A 220 11.33 3.68 6.24
N ALA A 221 12.14 2.79 6.81
CA ALA A 221 11.87 1.35 6.79
C ALA A 221 10.53 1.01 7.48
N THR A 222 10.23 1.73 8.55
CA THR A 222 8.96 1.67 9.27
C THR A 222 8.35 3.06 9.32
N PRO A 223 7.17 3.30 8.71
CA PRO A 223 6.48 4.57 8.82
C PRO A 223 6.18 4.92 10.28
N ILE A 224 6.30 6.20 10.62
CA ILE A 224 6.07 6.73 11.96
C ILE A 224 4.65 7.25 12.06
N ALA A 225 3.88 6.73 13.02
CA ALA A 225 2.50 7.17 13.25
C ALA A 225 2.46 8.59 13.84
N ILE A 226 1.58 9.41 13.28
CA ILE A 226 1.32 10.78 13.73
C ILE A 226 -0.17 10.86 14.10
N PRO A 227 -0.50 10.94 15.40
CA PRO A 227 -1.89 11.03 15.84
C PRO A 227 -2.61 12.27 15.31
N SER A 228 -3.93 12.17 15.14
CA SER A 228 -4.79 13.31 14.82
C SER A 228 -4.75 14.37 15.93
N GLY A 229 -4.86 15.64 15.56
CA GLY A 229 -4.84 16.76 16.49
C GLY A 229 -3.43 17.15 16.97
N THR A 230 -2.39 16.55 16.41
CA THR A 230 -1.00 16.88 16.75
C THR A 230 -0.50 18.09 15.97
N THR A 231 0.42 18.85 16.57
CA THR A 231 1.13 19.95 15.90
C THR A 231 2.54 19.48 15.54
N LEU A 232 2.78 19.23 14.25
CA LEU A 232 4.03 18.67 13.74
C LEU A 232 5.06 19.78 13.49
N GLY A 233 6.29 19.57 13.96
CA GLY A 233 7.41 20.48 13.73
C GLY A 233 8.78 19.80 13.74
N PHE A 234 9.82 20.61 13.57
CA PHE A 234 11.21 20.16 13.46
C PHE A 234 12.11 20.94 14.43
N ARG A 235 13.21 20.32 14.83
CA ARG A 235 14.24 20.94 15.67
C ARG A 235 15.62 20.41 15.32
N SER A 236 16.57 21.29 15.02
CA SER A 236 17.99 20.91 14.98
C SER A 236 18.55 20.74 16.40
N ILE A 237 19.36 19.70 16.58
CA ILE A 237 19.96 19.34 17.87
C ILE A 237 21.46 19.54 17.84
N THR A 238 22.08 19.09 16.77
CA THR A 238 23.53 19.09 16.61
C THR A 238 23.87 19.49 15.19
N GLU A 239 24.40 20.69 15.04
CA GLU A 239 25.09 21.13 13.84
C GLU A 239 26.60 20.91 13.99
N VAL A 240 27.21 20.39 12.94
CA VAL A 240 28.67 20.33 12.78
C VAL A 240 29.02 20.97 11.46
N GLY A 241 29.84 22.02 11.48
CA GLY A 241 30.20 22.77 10.27
C GLY A 241 29.43 24.08 10.14
N ASN A 242 29.24 24.53 8.90
CA ASN A 242 28.50 25.76 8.59
C ASN A 242 27.38 25.40 7.60
N ILE A 243 26.14 25.49 8.07
CA ILE A 243 24.93 25.17 7.32
C ILE A 243 24.09 26.44 7.15
N ASN A 244 23.82 26.82 5.90
CA ASN A 244 23.06 28.03 5.58
C ASN A 244 21.84 27.71 4.72
N SER A 245 20.78 28.52 4.84
CA SER A 245 19.56 28.38 4.02
C SER A 245 18.99 26.95 4.02
N ALA A 246 18.77 26.39 5.21
CA ALA A 246 18.33 25.01 5.38
C ALA A 246 16.82 24.84 5.18
N ARG A 247 16.43 23.72 4.57
CA ARG A 247 15.06 23.25 4.44
C ARG A 247 14.99 21.80 4.90
N VAL A 248 14.02 21.51 5.74
CA VAL A 248 13.66 20.15 6.13
C VAL A 248 12.24 19.86 5.65
N ALA A 249 11.98 18.62 5.26
CA ALA A 249 10.63 18.18 4.95
C ALA A 249 10.36 16.77 5.47
N VAL A 250 9.09 16.55 5.76
CA VAL A 250 8.52 15.23 6.04
C VAL A 250 7.47 14.92 4.97
N TRP A 251 7.53 13.69 4.48
CA TRP A 251 6.59 13.14 3.54
C TRP A 251 5.57 12.32 4.31
N LEU A 252 4.33 12.77 4.29
CA LEU A 252 3.21 12.16 4.99
C LEU A 252 2.34 11.40 4.02
N ARG A 253 1.72 10.33 4.52
CA ARG A 253 0.66 9.64 3.81
C ARG A 253 -0.43 9.18 4.76
N ARG A 254 -1.63 8.98 4.24
CA ARG A 254 -2.74 8.35 4.96
C ARG A 254 -3.64 7.58 4.01
N ILE A 255 -4.46 6.70 4.57
CA ILE A 255 -5.57 6.08 3.85
C ILE A 255 -6.75 7.04 3.97
N PRO A 256 -7.35 7.52 2.87
CA PRO A 256 -8.55 8.35 2.92
C PRO A 256 -9.65 7.66 3.75
N GLN A 257 -10.34 8.42 4.60
CA GLN A 257 -11.52 7.93 5.33
C GLN A 257 -12.76 7.88 4.43
#